data_AF-A0A7X8PPT0-F1
#
_entry.id   AF-A0A7X8PPT0-F1
#
_cell.length_a   1.000
_cell.length_b   1.000
_cell.length_c   1.000
_cell.angle_alpha   90.00
_cell.angle_beta   90.00
_cell.angle_gamma   90.00
#
_symmetry.space_group_name_H-M   'P 1'
#
loop_
_entity.id
_entity.type
_entity.pdbx_description
1 polymer ?
#
loop_
_entity_poly.entity_id
_entity_poly.type
_entity_poly.pdbx_seq_one_letter_code
_entity_poly.pdbx_strand_id
1 'polypeptide(L)'
;MAKTIKFNLILDDKPVRTIEDLRENFSIEDILESYNNGLLQRWLEVRGYSELLEKVNSIKVDSNIEQIQQLINIFDVECDDAKIKEGIAILDYIIERKRLLEEYNKSNYKAKSVIDDYHSGYDSIINDIIENKDNMPKIKANIKEIEENYMGLFNLNYKDLYNNLVDNAPLAIFAILMNTKMRSYFISSDYSSENTNLIYNKIKEFVRNKTVLKKKLGEELKMFKGKTEGYWKDIEPKEKMLMIISMEEGNYVRNAGTFGEELSSTDVNNNFMILSGIDYKSNNTYDELLYMEV
;
A
#
# COMPACT_ATOMS: atom_id res chain seq x y z
N MET A 1 -8.20 -54.01 34.74
CA MET A 1 -8.35 -52.67 35.33
C MET A 1 -6.97 -52.06 35.49
N ALA A 2 -6.67 -50.98 34.77
CA ALA A 2 -5.38 -50.30 34.90
C ALA A 2 -5.26 -49.70 36.30
N LYS A 3 -4.09 -49.84 36.96
CA LYS A 3 -3.83 -49.17 38.25
C LYS A 3 -3.81 -47.67 37.99
N THR A 4 -4.78 -46.93 38.52
CA THR A 4 -4.80 -45.47 38.44
C THR A 4 -3.60 -44.94 39.24
N ILE A 5 -2.66 -44.27 38.54
CA ILE A 5 -1.43 -43.77 39.14
C ILE A 5 -1.74 -42.45 39.85
N LYS A 6 -1.45 -42.39 41.16
CA LYS A 6 -1.53 -41.15 41.93
C LYS A 6 -0.40 -40.21 41.50
N PHE A 7 -0.74 -38.95 41.24
CA PHE A 7 0.20 -37.88 40.93
C PHE A 7 -0.05 -36.66 41.82
N ASN A 8 0.88 -35.71 41.83
CA ASN A 8 0.74 -34.48 42.60
C ASN A 8 0.25 -33.36 41.69
N LEU A 9 -0.66 -32.53 42.18
CA LEU A 9 -1.00 -31.27 41.53
C LEU A 9 0.14 -30.29 41.84
N ILE A 10 0.42 -29.33 40.97
CA ILE A 10 1.38 -28.25 41.27
C ILE A 10 0.55 -26.97 41.38
N LEU A 11 0.60 -26.32 42.55
CA LEU A 11 0.00 -25.01 42.79
C LEU A 11 1.05 -24.15 43.49
N ASP A 12 1.23 -22.89 43.06
CA ASP A 12 2.25 -21.98 43.59
C ASP A 12 3.65 -22.62 43.60
N ASP A 13 4.02 -23.27 42.50
CA ASP A 13 5.26 -24.06 42.32
C ASP A 13 5.49 -25.19 43.34
N LYS A 14 4.47 -25.58 44.12
CA LYS A 14 4.58 -26.61 45.17
C LYS A 14 3.74 -27.85 44.87
N PRO A 15 4.25 -29.05 45.20
CA PRO A 15 3.54 -30.30 44.97
C PRO A 15 2.46 -30.54 46.02
N VAL A 16 1.21 -30.55 45.56
CA VAL A 16 0.00 -30.77 46.35
C VAL A 16 -0.39 -32.25 46.33
N ARG A 17 -0.39 -32.88 47.52
CA ARG A 17 -0.69 -34.30 47.73
C ARG A 17 -2.00 -34.52 48.49
N THR A 18 -2.40 -33.58 49.33
CA THR A 18 -3.64 -33.66 50.11
C THR A 18 -4.52 -32.42 49.86
N ILE A 19 -5.73 -32.43 50.42
CA ILE A 19 -6.61 -31.26 50.39
C ILE A 19 -6.05 -30.15 51.27
N GLU A 20 -5.37 -30.52 52.36
CA GLU A 20 -4.65 -29.58 53.23
C GLU A 20 -3.52 -28.88 52.44
N ASP A 21 -2.72 -29.63 51.69
CA ASP A 21 -1.67 -29.04 50.83
C ASP A 21 -2.28 -28.10 49.77
N LEU A 22 -3.47 -28.43 49.26
CA LEU A 22 -4.19 -27.61 48.27
C LEU A 22 -4.62 -26.27 48.88
N ARG A 23 -5.13 -26.30 50.12
CA ARG A 23 -5.54 -25.11 50.87
C ARG A 23 -4.35 -24.20 51.18
N GLU A 24 -3.25 -24.78 51.67
CA GLU A 24 -2.06 -24.03 52.05
C GLU A 24 -1.34 -23.38 50.86
N ASN A 25 -1.46 -23.95 49.67
CA ASN A 25 -0.76 -23.50 48.46
C ASN A 25 -1.74 -23.06 47.36
N PHE A 26 -2.94 -22.60 47.76
CA PHE A 26 -3.98 -22.23 46.81
C PHE A 26 -3.56 -21.01 45.98
N SER A 27 -3.35 -21.22 44.68
CA SER A 27 -3.07 -20.19 43.68
C SER A 27 -4.28 -20.08 42.75
N ILE A 28 -4.86 -18.87 42.65
CA ILE A 28 -6.06 -18.61 41.83
C ILE A 28 -5.79 -18.95 40.35
N GLU A 29 -4.60 -18.64 39.85
CA GLU A 29 -4.23 -18.87 38.45
C GLU A 29 -4.06 -20.38 38.18
N ASP A 30 -3.29 -21.07 39.02
CA ASP A 30 -2.97 -22.50 38.82
C ASP A 30 -4.19 -23.41 39.05
N ILE A 31 -5.04 -23.08 40.04
CA ILE A 31 -6.23 -23.88 40.34
C ILE A 31 -7.28 -23.74 39.22
N LEU A 32 -7.43 -22.54 38.67
CA LEU A 32 -8.34 -22.29 37.56
C LEU A 32 -7.84 -22.98 36.28
N GLU A 33 -6.54 -22.90 35.99
CA GLU A 33 -5.94 -23.62 34.86
C GLU A 33 -6.14 -25.14 35.02
N SER A 34 -5.82 -25.68 36.20
CA SER A 34 -5.97 -27.11 36.52
C SER A 34 -7.42 -27.57 36.48
N TYR A 35 -8.38 -26.70 36.81
CA TYR A 35 -9.81 -26.98 36.67
C TYR A 35 -10.22 -27.01 35.20
N ASN A 36 -9.83 -26.01 34.41
CA ASN A 36 -10.21 -25.85 33.01
C ASN A 36 -9.63 -26.93 32.10
N ASN A 37 -8.42 -27.42 32.40
CA ASN A 37 -7.77 -28.48 31.63
C ASN A 37 -8.13 -29.92 32.11
N GLY A 38 -8.96 -30.05 33.15
CA GLY A 38 -9.41 -31.33 33.69
C GLY A 38 -8.45 -32.04 34.66
N LEU A 39 -7.31 -31.41 34.99
CA LEU A 39 -6.27 -32.01 35.83
C LEU A 39 -6.72 -32.10 37.29
N LEU A 40 -7.43 -31.10 37.80
CA LEU A 40 -7.97 -31.07 39.17
C LEU A 40 -8.95 -32.22 39.40
N GLN A 41 -9.86 -32.46 38.46
CA GLN A 41 -10.86 -33.51 38.49
C GLN A 41 -10.20 -34.89 38.51
N ARG A 42 -9.21 -35.11 37.64
CA ARG A 42 -8.40 -36.34 37.64
C ARG A 42 -7.64 -36.53 38.94
N TRP A 43 -7.05 -35.46 39.47
CA TRP A 43 -6.31 -35.51 40.74
C TRP A 43 -7.21 -35.91 41.91
N LEU A 44 -8.44 -35.37 41.98
CA LEU A 44 -9.45 -35.77 42.97
C LEU A 44 -9.88 -37.23 42.80
N GLU A 45 -10.10 -37.67 41.56
CA GLU A 45 -10.51 -39.04 41.23
C GLU A 45 -9.46 -40.07 41.69
N VAL A 46 -8.19 -39.90 41.30
CA VAL A 46 -7.13 -40.88 41.62
C VAL A 46 -6.79 -40.94 43.12
N ARG A 47 -7.18 -39.92 43.88
CA ARG A 47 -7.00 -39.86 45.35
C ARG A 47 -8.24 -40.28 46.14
N GLY A 48 -9.38 -40.50 45.48
CA GLY A 48 -10.61 -40.99 46.10
C GLY A 48 -11.46 -39.89 46.76
N TYR A 49 -11.29 -38.63 46.37
CA TYR A 49 -12.08 -37.51 46.88
C TYR A 49 -13.42 -37.37 46.13
N SER A 50 -14.23 -38.43 46.14
CA SER A 50 -15.45 -38.54 45.32
C SER A 50 -16.47 -37.43 45.57
N GLU A 51 -16.67 -37.02 46.83
CA GLU A 51 -17.61 -35.94 47.17
C GLU A 51 -17.15 -34.57 46.67
N LEU A 52 -15.86 -34.25 46.78
CA LEU A 52 -15.30 -33.01 46.25
C LEU A 52 -15.31 -33.02 44.72
N LEU A 53 -15.01 -34.16 44.10
CA LEU A 53 -15.08 -34.34 42.66
C LEU A 53 -16.49 -34.07 42.12
N GLU A 54 -17.52 -34.58 42.79
CA GLU A 54 -18.91 -34.32 42.41
C GLU A 54 -19.25 -32.82 42.47
N LYS A 55 -18.81 -32.13 43.52
CA LYS A 55 -19.01 -30.68 43.65
C LYS A 55 -18.27 -29.91 42.56
N VAL A 56 -17.01 -30.23 42.29
CA VAL A 56 -16.21 -29.60 41.22
C VAL A 56 -16.82 -29.83 39.85
N ASN A 57 -17.33 -31.04 39.58
CA ASN A 57 -18.00 -31.36 38.31
C ASN A 57 -19.38 -30.69 38.16
N SER A 58 -19.96 -30.21 39.26
CA SER A 58 -21.26 -29.54 39.26
C SER A 58 -21.17 -28.03 38.96
N ILE A 59 -19.96 -27.48 38.83
CA ILE A 59 -19.72 -26.10 38.43
C ILE A 59 -20.17 -25.94 36.96
N LYS A 60 -21.19 -25.12 36.71
CA LYS A 60 -21.82 -24.91 35.39
C LYS A 60 -21.71 -23.49 34.85
N VAL A 61 -20.81 -22.70 35.41
CA VAL A 61 -20.64 -21.28 35.10
C VAL A 61 -19.48 -21.10 34.13
N ASP A 62 -19.67 -20.24 33.13
CA ASP A 62 -18.64 -19.95 32.11
C ASP A 62 -17.69 -18.82 32.56
N SER A 63 -18.05 -18.11 33.64
CA SER A 63 -17.24 -17.04 34.20
C SER A 63 -16.13 -17.59 35.09
N ASN A 64 -14.88 -17.32 34.73
CA ASN A 64 -13.70 -17.68 35.54
C ASN A 64 -13.83 -17.19 36.99
N ILE A 65 -14.42 -16.01 37.20
CA ILE A 65 -14.68 -15.44 38.53
C ILE A 65 -15.55 -16.36 39.36
N GLU A 66 -16.68 -16.78 38.79
CA GLU A 66 -17.66 -17.61 39.49
C GLU A 66 -17.12 -19.02 39.71
N GLN A 67 -16.30 -19.53 38.77
CA GLN A 67 -15.57 -20.77 38.94
C GLN A 67 -14.60 -20.70 40.13
N ILE A 68 -13.77 -19.66 40.21
CA ILE A 68 -12.82 -19.45 41.33
C ILE A 68 -13.57 -19.36 42.66
N GLN A 69 -14.65 -18.58 42.74
CA GLN A 69 -15.44 -18.45 43.97
C GLN A 69 -16.05 -19.79 44.40
N GLN A 70 -16.55 -20.58 43.46
CA GLN A 70 -17.08 -21.91 43.77
C GLN A 70 -15.96 -22.87 44.22
N LEU A 71 -14.78 -22.82 43.61
CA LEU A 71 -13.64 -23.64 44.01
C LEU A 71 -13.15 -23.30 45.42
N ILE A 72 -13.04 -22.02 45.76
CA ILE A 72 -12.70 -21.55 47.12
C ILE A 72 -13.71 -22.11 48.15
N ASN A 73 -15.01 -22.03 47.84
CA ASN A 73 -16.06 -22.56 48.70
C ASN A 73 -16.04 -24.10 48.81
N ILE A 74 -15.76 -24.81 47.71
CA ILE A 74 -15.73 -26.27 47.68
C ILE A 74 -14.57 -26.81 48.52
N PHE A 75 -13.41 -26.17 48.43
CA PHE A 75 -12.21 -26.58 49.15
C PHE A 75 -12.10 -26.00 50.55
N ASP A 76 -12.98 -25.07 50.93
CA ASP A 76 -12.97 -24.40 52.24
C ASP A 76 -11.60 -23.76 52.50
N VAL A 77 -11.16 -22.95 51.54
CA VAL A 77 -9.87 -22.24 51.61
C VAL A 77 -10.06 -21.01 52.48
N GLU A 78 -9.36 -20.93 53.61
CA GLU A 78 -9.31 -19.71 54.42
C GLU A 78 -8.52 -18.64 53.67
N CYS A 79 -9.23 -17.62 53.19
CA CYS A 79 -8.61 -16.50 52.50
C CYS A 79 -9.35 -15.19 52.79
N ASP A 80 -8.62 -14.08 52.68
CA ASP A 80 -9.16 -12.73 52.86
C ASP A 80 -9.98 -12.34 51.63
N ASP A 81 -11.30 -12.18 51.80
CA ASP A 81 -12.25 -11.77 50.76
C ASP A 81 -11.76 -10.58 49.93
N ALA A 82 -11.03 -9.63 50.53
CA ALA A 82 -10.48 -8.48 49.81
C ALA A 82 -9.37 -8.89 48.83
N LYS A 83 -8.46 -9.78 49.25
CA LYS A 83 -7.36 -10.29 48.41
C LYS A 83 -7.87 -11.19 47.28
N ILE A 84 -8.92 -11.96 47.53
CA ILE A 84 -9.57 -12.79 46.50
C ILE A 84 -10.17 -11.90 45.42
N LYS A 85 -10.93 -10.86 45.79
CA LYS A 85 -11.51 -9.92 44.83
C LYS A 85 -10.45 -9.18 44.02
N GLU A 86 -9.35 -8.79 44.65
CA GLU A 86 -8.22 -8.16 43.96
C GLU A 86 -7.56 -9.11 42.96
N GLY A 87 -7.26 -10.36 43.36
CA GLY A 87 -6.69 -11.37 42.47
C GLY A 87 -7.59 -11.73 41.29
N ILE A 88 -8.90 -11.84 41.51
CA ILE A 88 -9.90 -12.05 40.46
C ILE A 88 -9.91 -10.87 39.47
N ALA A 89 -9.93 -9.62 39.96
CA ALA A 89 -9.93 -8.44 39.11
C ALA A 89 -8.64 -8.31 38.27
N ILE A 90 -7.50 -8.67 38.84
CA ILE A 90 -6.21 -8.72 38.12
C ILE A 90 -6.25 -9.78 37.01
N LEU A 91 -6.80 -10.96 37.27
CA LEU A 91 -6.92 -12.03 36.27
C LEU A 91 -7.84 -11.65 35.11
N ASP A 92 -9.02 -11.08 35.39
CA ASP A 92 -9.93 -10.59 34.34
C ASP A 92 -9.25 -9.54 33.45
N TYR A 93 -8.53 -8.61 34.07
CA TYR A 93 -7.76 -7.61 33.35
C TYR A 93 -6.71 -8.24 32.43
N ILE A 94 -5.97 -9.24 32.90
CA ILE A 94 -4.93 -9.93 32.11
C ILE A 94 -5.56 -10.69 30.93
N ILE A 95 -6.66 -11.41 31.16
CA ILE A 95 -7.36 -12.19 30.14
C ILE A 95 -7.91 -11.28 29.05
N GLU A 96 -8.62 -10.21 29.44
CA GLU A 96 -9.19 -9.27 28.48
C GLU A 96 -8.09 -8.54 27.70
N ARG A 97 -7.00 -8.17 28.36
CA ARG A 97 -5.84 -7.55 27.69
C ARG A 97 -5.18 -8.50 26.70
N LYS A 98 -5.04 -9.80 27.01
CA LYS A 98 -4.55 -10.80 26.05
C LYS A 98 -5.47 -10.92 24.83
N ARG A 99 -6.79 -10.98 25.04
CA ARG A 99 -7.80 -11.04 23.97
C ARG A 99 -7.71 -9.83 23.02
N LEU A 100 -7.66 -8.63 23.58
CA LEU A 100 -7.54 -7.38 22.81
C LEU A 100 -6.23 -7.32 22.01
N LEU A 101 -5.11 -7.76 22.58
CA LEU A 101 -3.83 -7.84 21.89
C LEU A 101 -3.86 -8.81 20.70
N GLU A 102 -4.51 -9.97 20.85
CA GLU A 102 -4.67 -10.93 19.76
C GLU A 102 -5.54 -10.38 18.61
N GLU A 103 -6.64 -9.71 18.94
CA GLU A 103 -7.51 -9.05 17.94
C GLU A 103 -6.76 -7.93 17.21
N TYR A 104 -5.99 -7.13 17.94
CA TYR A 104 -5.14 -6.10 17.36
C TYR A 104 -4.09 -6.71 16.42
N ASN A 105 -3.39 -7.77 16.85
CA ASN A 105 -2.39 -8.45 16.03
C ASN A 105 -3.00 -9.02 14.74
N LYS A 106 -4.15 -9.71 14.82
CA LYS A 106 -4.87 -10.22 13.64
C LYS A 106 -5.26 -9.10 12.67
N SER A 107 -5.71 -7.97 13.21
CA SER A 107 -6.07 -6.79 12.41
C SER A 107 -4.86 -6.15 11.75
N ASN A 108 -3.72 -6.09 12.46
CA ASN A 108 -2.46 -5.56 11.94
C ASN A 108 -1.89 -6.43 10.81
N TYR A 109 -1.94 -7.77 10.94
CA TYR A 109 -1.55 -8.68 9.85
C TYR A 109 -2.39 -8.47 8.58
N LYS A 110 -3.70 -8.31 8.72
CA LYS A 110 -4.59 -8.03 7.58
C LYS A 110 -4.27 -6.69 6.92
N ALA A 111 -4.10 -5.64 7.72
CA ALA A 111 -3.74 -4.32 7.19
C ALA A 111 -2.39 -4.35 6.45
N LYS A 112 -1.39 -5.03 7.03
CA LYS A 112 -0.09 -5.20 6.39
C LYS A 112 -0.20 -5.95 5.05
N SER A 113 -0.92 -7.07 5.00
CA SER A 113 -1.13 -7.81 3.75
C SER A 113 -1.75 -6.94 2.66
N VAL A 114 -2.76 -6.13 3.01
CA VAL A 114 -3.41 -5.24 2.04
C VAL A 114 -2.44 -4.17 1.52
N ILE A 115 -1.59 -3.61 2.39
CA ILE A 115 -0.56 -2.64 1.99
C ILE A 115 0.49 -3.32 1.10
N ASP A 116 0.96 -4.50 1.48
CA ASP A 116 1.97 -5.25 0.72
C ASP A 116 1.44 -5.61 -0.68
N ASP A 117 0.17 -6.03 -0.79
CA ASP A 117 -0.50 -6.32 -2.07
C ASP A 117 -0.65 -5.05 -2.92
N TYR A 118 -1.01 -3.91 -2.30
CA TYR A 118 -1.13 -2.62 -2.97
C TYR A 118 0.21 -2.15 -3.56
N HIS A 119 1.29 -2.22 -2.79
CA HIS A 119 2.63 -1.90 -3.27
C HIS A 119 3.09 -2.87 -4.37
N SER A 120 2.85 -4.17 -4.19
CA SER A 120 3.23 -5.19 -5.17
C SER A 120 2.52 -4.99 -6.51
N GLY A 121 1.23 -4.61 -6.49
CA GLY A 121 0.49 -4.29 -7.71
C GLY A 121 1.07 -3.09 -8.45
N TYR A 122 1.43 -2.03 -7.71
CA TYR A 122 2.08 -0.85 -8.28
C TYR A 122 3.45 -1.17 -8.91
N ASP A 123 4.29 -1.92 -8.19
CA ASP A 123 5.60 -2.35 -8.68
C ASP A 123 5.47 -3.24 -9.93
N SER A 124 4.46 -4.10 -9.97
CA SER A 124 4.16 -4.92 -11.16
C SER A 124 3.84 -4.08 -12.38
N ILE A 125 3.10 -2.98 -12.22
CA ILE A 125 2.78 -2.07 -13.33
C ILE A 125 4.05 -1.36 -13.82
N ILE A 126 4.91 -0.91 -12.91
CA ILE A 126 6.20 -0.29 -13.28
C ILE A 126 7.07 -1.27 -14.05
N ASN A 127 7.18 -2.51 -13.58
CA ASN A 127 7.95 -3.55 -14.27
C ASN A 127 7.38 -3.84 -15.67
N ASP A 128 6.05 -3.93 -15.80
CA ASP A 128 5.38 -4.13 -17.08
C ASP A 128 5.60 -2.94 -18.05
N ILE A 129 5.69 -1.70 -17.55
CA ILE A 129 6.11 -0.52 -18.35
C ILE A 129 7.55 -0.70 -18.87
N ILE A 130 8.47 -1.18 -18.04
CA ILE A 130 9.88 -1.33 -18.40
C ILE A 130 10.09 -2.49 -19.39
N GLU A 131 9.38 -3.60 -19.19
CA GLU A 131 9.40 -4.75 -20.10
C GLU A 131 8.81 -4.39 -21.47
N ASN A 132 7.78 -3.53 -21.48
CA ASN A 132 7.11 -3.05 -22.69
C ASN A 132 7.52 -1.62 -23.07
N LYS A 133 8.78 -1.23 -22.78
CA LYS A 133 9.28 0.15 -22.90
C LYS A 133 9.13 0.82 -24.28
N ASP A 134 8.98 0.03 -25.34
CA ASP A 134 8.83 0.51 -26.72
C ASP A 134 7.38 0.37 -27.24
N ASN A 135 6.44 -0.07 -26.39
CA ASN A 135 5.02 -0.25 -26.74
C ASN A 135 4.16 0.86 -26.11
N MET A 136 4.01 1.97 -26.83
CA MET A 136 3.33 3.16 -26.32
C MET A 136 1.86 2.92 -25.91
N PRO A 137 1.02 2.17 -26.68
CA PRO A 137 -0.34 1.85 -26.23
C PRO A 137 -0.39 1.14 -24.87
N LYS A 138 0.51 0.17 -24.66
CA LYS A 138 0.60 -0.58 -23.41
C LYS A 138 1.08 0.31 -22.26
N ILE A 139 2.09 1.15 -22.50
CA ILE A 139 2.57 2.13 -21.53
C ILE A 139 1.46 3.09 -21.12
N LYS A 140 0.70 3.65 -22.07
CA LYS A 140 -0.43 4.54 -21.77
C LYS A 140 -1.49 3.85 -20.92
N ALA A 141 -1.81 2.59 -21.21
CA ALA A 141 -2.73 1.80 -20.40
C ALA A 141 -2.21 1.63 -18.96
N ASN A 142 -0.92 1.34 -18.78
CA ASN A 142 -0.30 1.21 -17.47
C ASN A 142 -0.25 2.54 -16.70
N ILE A 143 0.04 3.66 -17.36
CA ILE A 143 -0.04 4.99 -16.74
C ILE A 143 -1.48 5.32 -16.33
N LYS A 144 -2.47 4.91 -17.13
CA LYS A 144 -3.89 5.07 -16.77
C LYS A 144 -4.26 4.25 -15.53
N GLU A 145 -3.79 3.01 -15.44
CA GLU A 145 -3.97 2.16 -14.24
C GLU A 145 -3.36 2.81 -12.99
N ILE A 146 -2.16 3.41 -13.10
CA ILE A 146 -1.55 4.17 -12.01
C ILE A 146 -2.39 5.38 -11.61
N GLU A 147 -2.91 6.14 -12.60
CA GLU A 147 -3.78 7.30 -12.36
C GLU A 147 -5.05 6.92 -11.60
N GLU A 148 -5.64 5.77 -11.92
CA GLU A 148 -6.92 5.34 -11.34
C GLU A 148 -6.75 4.69 -9.97
N ASN A 149 -5.73 3.85 -9.80
CA ASN A 149 -5.63 2.96 -8.64
C ASN A 149 -4.44 3.27 -7.72
N TYR A 150 -3.40 3.97 -8.21
CA TYR A 150 -2.11 4.11 -7.52
C TYR A 150 -1.58 5.54 -7.36
N MET A 151 -2.43 6.56 -7.52
CA MET A 151 -2.02 7.97 -7.37
C MET A 151 -1.42 8.30 -6.00
N GLY A 152 -1.82 7.60 -4.93
CA GLY A 152 -1.22 7.75 -3.61
C GLY A 152 0.27 7.39 -3.59
N LEU A 153 0.64 6.24 -4.17
CA LEU A 153 2.03 5.83 -4.29
C LEU A 153 2.79 6.72 -5.27
N PHE A 154 2.20 7.03 -6.43
CA PHE A 154 2.79 7.94 -7.40
C PHE A 154 3.17 9.29 -6.79
N ASN A 155 2.27 9.91 -6.01
CA ASN A 155 2.55 11.19 -5.36
C ASN A 155 3.74 11.11 -4.38
N LEU A 156 3.93 9.97 -3.72
CA LEU A 156 5.04 9.76 -2.79
C LEU A 156 6.37 9.48 -3.52
N ASN A 157 6.34 8.86 -4.70
CA ASN A 157 7.55 8.31 -5.33
C ASN A 157 7.87 8.85 -6.75
N TYR A 158 7.10 9.80 -7.29
CA TYR A 158 7.23 10.24 -8.70
C TYR A 158 8.65 10.65 -9.11
N LYS A 159 9.47 11.15 -8.16
CA LYS A 159 10.89 11.46 -8.40
C LYS A 159 11.72 10.21 -8.70
N ASP A 160 11.57 9.18 -7.88
CA ASP A 160 12.33 7.93 -8.03
C ASP A 160 11.82 7.16 -9.25
N LEU A 161 10.50 7.18 -9.47
CA LEU A 161 9.89 6.68 -10.69
C LEU A 161 10.48 7.38 -11.94
N TYR A 162 10.57 8.71 -11.94
CA TYR A 162 11.19 9.45 -13.05
C TYR A 162 12.64 8.99 -13.29
N ASN A 163 13.45 8.90 -12.24
CA ASN A 163 14.85 8.48 -12.35
C ASN A 163 14.98 7.05 -12.88
N ASN A 164 14.04 6.16 -12.56
CA ASN A 164 14.01 4.81 -13.11
C ASN A 164 13.61 4.82 -14.60
N LEU A 165 12.52 5.51 -14.93
CA LEU A 165 11.94 5.49 -16.27
C LEU A 165 12.80 6.24 -17.31
N VAL A 166 13.50 7.32 -16.93
CA VAL A 166 14.29 8.11 -17.90
C VAL A 166 15.38 7.29 -18.60
N ASP A 167 15.94 6.28 -17.93
CA ASP A 167 16.96 5.41 -18.51
C ASP A 167 16.35 4.15 -19.13
N ASN A 168 15.33 3.57 -18.46
CA ASN A 168 14.79 2.25 -18.79
C ASN A 168 13.59 2.28 -19.75
N ALA A 169 12.72 3.28 -19.66
CA ALA A 169 11.52 3.43 -20.48
C ALA A 169 11.16 4.91 -20.73
N PRO A 170 11.95 5.65 -21.54
CA PRO A 170 11.76 7.09 -21.74
C PRO A 170 10.37 7.48 -22.28
N LEU A 171 9.75 6.61 -23.08
CA LEU A 171 8.38 6.84 -23.60
C LEU A 171 7.35 7.00 -22.48
N ALA A 172 7.55 6.34 -21.33
CA ALA A 172 6.68 6.47 -20.17
C ALA A 172 6.69 7.89 -19.57
N ILE A 173 7.81 8.61 -19.68
CA ILE A 173 7.86 10.03 -19.26
C ILE A 173 6.89 10.87 -20.10
N PHE A 174 6.84 10.63 -21.40
CA PHE A 174 5.95 11.35 -22.31
C PHE A 174 4.50 10.90 -22.14
N ALA A 175 4.24 9.62 -21.86
CA ALA A 175 2.90 9.14 -21.49
C ALA A 175 2.38 9.82 -20.21
N ILE A 176 3.25 10.07 -19.22
CA ILE A 176 2.89 10.84 -18.00
C ILE A 176 2.57 12.30 -18.34
N LEU A 177 3.34 12.95 -19.23
CA LEU A 177 3.09 14.33 -19.68
C LEU A 177 1.76 14.47 -20.46
N MET A 178 1.34 13.41 -21.15
CA MET A 178 0.05 13.33 -21.83
C MET A 178 -1.12 13.23 -20.83
N ASN A 179 -0.88 12.64 -19.66
CA ASN A 179 -1.90 12.47 -18.63
C ASN A 179 -2.16 13.77 -17.86
N THR A 180 -3.36 14.32 -17.97
CA THR A 180 -3.72 15.63 -17.39
C THR A 180 -3.67 15.67 -15.86
N LYS A 181 -3.86 14.55 -15.16
CA LYS A 181 -3.78 14.49 -13.69
C LYS A 181 -2.35 14.31 -13.17
N MET A 182 -1.44 13.81 -14.00
CA MET A 182 -0.07 13.48 -13.58
C MET A 182 0.98 14.46 -14.13
N ARG A 183 0.71 15.13 -15.26
CA ARG A 183 1.70 16.01 -15.92
C ARG A 183 2.23 17.15 -15.04
N SER A 184 1.45 17.64 -14.08
CA SER A 184 1.85 18.71 -13.16
C SER A 184 3.02 18.31 -12.25
N TYR A 185 3.29 17.02 -12.08
CA TYR A 185 4.45 16.53 -11.32
C TYR A 185 5.75 16.69 -12.11
N PHE A 186 5.66 16.76 -13.44
CA PHE A 186 6.81 16.77 -14.37
C PHE A 186 6.96 18.10 -15.13
N ILE A 187 5.95 18.96 -15.09
CA ILE A 187 5.99 20.33 -15.63
C ILE A 187 6.01 21.32 -14.48
N SER A 188 7.04 22.17 -14.44
CA SER A 188 7.19 23.21 -13.42
C SER A 188 6.21 24.37 -13.63
N SER A 189 5.71 24.91 -12.52
CA SER A 189 5.03 26.19 -12.41
C SER A 189 5.58 26.96 -11.20
N ASP A 190 5.13 28.20 -10.98
CA ASP A 190 5.63 29.08 -9.90
C ASP A 190 5.52 28.47 -8.49
N TYR A 191 4.66 27.47 -8.30
CA TYR A 191 4.42 26.78 -7.03
C TYR A 191 4.93 25.33 -6.99
N SER A 192 5.70 24.91 -7.99
CA SER A 192 6.20 23.54 -8.08
C SER A 192 7.28 23.23 -7.04
N SER A 193 7.29 21.96 -6.59
CA SER A 193 8.31 21.46 -5.68
C SER A 193 9.71 21.50 -6.33
N GLU A 194 10.76 21.48 -5.50
CA GLU A 194 12.15 21.37 -5.98
C GLU A 194 12.36 20.12 -6.84
N ASN A 195 11.73 18.99 -6.47
CA ASN A 195 11.80 17.75 -7.23
C ASN A 195 11.16 17.91 -8.61
N THR A 196 9.98 18.53 -8.70
CA THR A 196 9.32 18.84 -9.97
C THR A 196 10.18 19.75 -10.84
N ASN A 197 10.81 20.77 -10.26
CA ASN A 197 11.70 21.68 -10.99
C ASN A 197 12.93 20.95 -11.55
N LEU A 198 13.52 20.05 -10.76
CA LEU A 198 14.65 19.21 -11.20
C LEU A 198 14.25 18.31 -12.36
N ILE A 199 13.13 17.58 -12.23
CA ILE A 199 12.59 16.69 -13.27
C ILE A 199 12.33 17.50 -14.55
N TYR A 200 11.63 18.62 -14.43
CA TYR A 200 11.29 19.47 -15.56
C TYR A 200 12.55 19.95 -16.31
N ASN A 201 13.59 20.38 -15.59
CA ASN A 201 14.85 20.79 -16.20
C ASN A 201 15.52 19.64 -16.95
N LYS A 202 15.56 18.43 -16.38
CA LYS A 202 16.10 17.24 -17.06
C LYS A 202 15.30 16.89 -18.32
N ILE A 203 13.97 17.01 -18.29
CA ILE A 203 13.12 16.80 -19.48
C ILE A 203 13.46 17.82 -20.57
N LYS A 204 13.62 19.11 -20.22
CA LYS A 204 14.02 20.14 -21.19
C LYS A 204 15.38 19.84 -21.82
N GLU A 205 16.36 19.42 -21.02
CA GLU A 205 17.68 19.03 -21.51
C GLU A 205 17.60 17.83 -22.45
N PHE A 206 16.79 16.83 -22.10
CA PHE A 206 16.54 15.65 -22.93
C PHE A 206 15.92 16.04 -24.29
N VAL A 207 14.89 16.89 -24.29
CA VAL A 207 14.23 17.37 -25.51
C VAL A 207 15.16 18.23 -26.37
N ARG A 208 16.00 19.07 -25.75
CA ARG A 208 16.98 19.90 -26.47
C ARG A 208 17.99 19.05 -27.24
N ASN A 209 18.34 17.87 -26.75
CA ASN A 209 19.19 16.94 -27.46
C ASN A 209 18.40 16.13 -28.49
N LYS A 210 18.05 16.76 -29.62
CA LYS A 210 17.25 16.17 -30.70
C LYS A 210 17.76 14.81 -31.18
N THR A 211 19.07 14.59 -31.21
CA THR A 211 19.67 13.31 -31.63
C THR A 211 19.33 12.19 -30.65
N VAL A 212 19.51 12.42 -29.35
CA VAL A 212 19.17 11.44 -28.31
C VAL A 212 17.66 11.24 -28.23
N LEU A 213 16.89 12.33 -28.31
CA LEU A 213 15.43 12.32 -28.30
C LEU A 213 14.87 11.40 -29.40
N LYS A 214 15.25 11.63 -30.66
CA LYS A 214 14.81 10.82 -31.81
C LYS A 214 15.22 9.36 -31.66
N LYS A 215 16.44 9.09 -31.18
CA LYS A 215 16.93 7.73 -30.95
C LYS A 215 16.12 7.00 -29.88
N LYS A 216 15.77 7.68 -28.78
CA LYS A 216 15.12 7.06 -27.61
C LYS A 216 13.61 6.93 -27.75
N LEU A 217 12.95 7.84 -28.49
CA LEU A 217 11.49 7.80 -28.69
C LEU A 217 11.08 7.09 -29.98
N GLY A 218 12.00 6.91 -30.94
CA GLY A 218 11.76 6.11 -32.13
C GLY A 218 10.56 6.60 -32.94
N GLU A 219 9.72 5.65 -33.37
CA GLU A 219 8.58 5.89 -34.26
C GLU A 219 7.43 6.67 -33.59
N GLU A 220 7.36 6.67 -32.27
CA GLU A 220 6.34 7.40 -31.50
C GLU A 220 6.55 8.92 -31.57
N LEU A 221 7.77 9.36 -31.89
CA LEU A 221 8.09 10.76 -32.14
C LEU A 221 7.92 11.08 -33.62
N LYS A 222 6.77 11.65 -33.96
CA LYS A 222 6.48 12.11 -35.32
C LYS A 222 7.21 13.41 -35.62
N MET A 223 7.54 13.60 -36.90
CA MET A 223 8.27 14.75 -37.39
C MET A 223 7.66 15.24 -38.70
N PHE A 224 7.38 16.54 -38.76
CA PHE A 224 7.19 17.25 -40.02
C PHE A 224 8.39 18.16 -40.29
N LYS A 225 8.90 18.18 -41.52
CA LYS A 225 10.02 19.01 -41.95
C LYS A 225 9.70 19.71 -43.27
N GLY A 226 9.91 21.02 -43.31
CA GLY A 226 9.83 21.78 -44.56
C GLY A 226 9.14 23.13 -44.42
N LYS A 227 9.35 23.97 -45.44
CA LYS A 227 8.69 25.28 -45.57
C LYS A 227 7.25 25.11 -46.04
N THR A 228 6.39 25.99 -45.57
CA THR A 228 4.99 26.14 -45.99
C THR A 228 4.76 27.44 -46.76
N GLU A 229 5.83 28.19 -47.06
CA GLU A 229 5.80 29.48 -47.77
C GLU A 229 4.92 30.53 -47.08
N GLY A 230 4.85 30.47 -45.75
CA GLY A 230 4.06 31.39 -44.93
C GLY A 230 2.57 31.05 -44.88
N TYR A 231 2.14 29.97 -45.52
CA TYR A 231 0.76 29.47 -45.44
C TYR A 231 0.61 28.42 -44.34
N TRP A 232 -0.62 28.27 -43.85
CA TRP A 232 -0.98 27.17 -42.97
C TRP A 232 -1.05 25.87 -43.77
N LYS A 233 -0.39 24.84 -43.26
CA LYS A 233 -0.43 23.50 -43.82
C LYS A 233 -1.02 22.53 -42.81
N ASP A 234 -2.01 21.78 -43.26
CA ASP A 234 -2.64 20.71 -42.47
C ASP A 234 -1.64 19.56 -42.33
N ILE A 235 -1.16 19.33 -41.11
CA ILE A 235 -0.19 18.27 -40.80
C ILE A 235 -0.91 17.04 -40.28
N GLU A 236 -1.83 17.23 -39.33
CA GLU A 236 -2.61 16.15 -38.74
C GLU A 236 -4.07 16.60 -38.54
N PRO A 237 -5.03 15.69 -38.71
CA PRO A 237 -6.44 16.02 -38.72
C PRO A 237 -6.97 16.26 -37.29
N LYS A 238 -8.10 16.97 -37.20
CA LYS A 238 -8.68 17.49 -35.95
C LYS A 238 -9.07 16.39 -34.95
N GLU A 239 -9.37 15.19 -35.41
CA GLU A 239 -9.80 14.05 -34.59
C GLU A 239 -8.67 13.49 -33.71
N LYS A 240 -7.41 13.84 -33.99
CA LYS A 240 -6.27 13.37 -33.20
C LYS A 240 -5.86 14.39 -32.15
N MET A 241 -5.62 13.91 -30.93
CA MET A 241 -5.00 14.71 -29.88
C MET A 241 -3.49 14.55 -29.96
N LEU A 242 -2.76 15.66 -30.05
CA LEU A 242 -1.31 15.64 -30.33
C LEU A 242 -0.58 16.56 -29.37
N MET A 243 0.48 16.05 -28.75
CA MET A 243 1.35 16.80 -27.86
C MET A 243 2.56 17.33 -28.64
N ILE A 244 2.75 18.64 -28.64
CA ILE A 244 3.89 19.28 -29.28
C ILE A 244 5.13 19.08 -28.39
N ILE A 245 6.21 18.54 -28.97
CA ILE A 245 7.48 18.30 -28.29
C ILE A 245 8.44 19.45 -28.48
N SER A 246 8.64 19.88 -29.73
CA SER A 246 9.49 21.03 -30.03
C SER A 246 9.23 21.61 -31.41
N MET A 247 9.46 22.92 -31.56
CA MET A 247 9.41 23.66 -32.80
C MET A 247 10.45 24.79 -32.81
N GLU A 248 11.06 25.09 -33.96
CA GLU A 248 12.00 26.21 -34.11
C GLU A 248 11.34 27.59 -34.01
N GLU A 249 12.16 28.57 -33.64
CA GLU A 249 11.75 29.98 -33.57
C GLU A 249 11.36 30.52 -34.95
N GLY A 250 10.31 31.35 -34.99
CA GLY A 250 9.76 31.92 -36.22
C GLY A 250 8.73 31.03 -36.92
N ASN A 251 8.47 29.83 -36.39
CA ASN A 251 7.39 28.95 -36.85
C ASN A 251 6.18 29.04 -35.92
N TYR A 252 5.04 28.57 -36.42
CA TYR A 252 3.76 28.62 -35.71
C TYR A 252 2.98 27.32 -35.86
N VAL A 253 2.26 26.95 -34.80
CA VAL A 253 1.25 25.89 -34.80
C VAL A 253 -0.09 26.43 -34.32
N ARG A 254 -1.15 25.69 -34.62
CA ARG A 254 -2.50 25.90 -34.07
C ARG A 254 -3.30 24.62 -34.16
N ASN A 255 -4.44 24.59 -33.48
CA ASN A 255 -5.45 23.56 -33.65
C ASN A 255 -5.92 23.51 -35.11
N ALA A 256 -6.13 22.31 -35.63
CA ALA A 256 -6.46 22.12 -37.03
C ALA A 256 -7.77 22.84 -37.42
N GLY A 257 -7.70 23.68 -38.46
CA GLY A 257 -8.85 24.43 -38.98
C GLY A 257 -9.31 25.60 -38.12
N THR A 258 -8.56 26.00 -37.09
CA THR A 258 -8.88 27.16 -36.26
C THR A 258 -8.42 28.47 -36.92
N PHE A 259 -9.25 29.51 -36.87
CA PHE A 259 -8.90 30.84 -37.39
C PHE A 259 -8.45 31.79 -36.26
N GLY A 260 -7.42 32.59 -36.53
CA GLY A 260 -6.94 33.63 -35.61
C GLY A 260 -6.02 33.17 -34.47
N GLU A 261 -5.82 31.86 -34.31
CA GLU A 261 -4.82 31.28 -33.40
C GLU A 261 -3.46 31.18 -34.08
N GLU A 262 -2.42 31.74 -33.47
CA GLU A 262 -1.02 31.58 -33.87
C GLU A 262 -0.16 31.32 -32.63
N LEU A 263 0.18 30.06 -32.38
CA LEU A 263 1.04 29.68 -31.26
C LEU A 263 2.48 29.57 -31.75
N SER A 264 3.34 30.41 -31.20
CA SER A 264 4.76 30.45 -31.51
C SER A 264 5.56 29.40 -30.73
N SER A 265 6.86 29.29 -31.02
CA SER A 265 7.76 28.40 -30.29
C SER A 265 7.82 28.69 -28.80
N THR A 266 7.63 29.94 -28.37
CA THR A 266 7.62 30.30 -26.93
C THR A 266 6.35 29.83 -26.22
N ASP A 267 5.25 29.69 -26.95
CA ASP A 267 3.97 29.24 -26.39
C ASP A 267 3.95 27.72 -26.21
N VAL A 268 4.64 26.97 -27.09
CA VAL A 268 4.56 25.51 -27.11
C VAL A 268 5.77 24.80 -26.51
N ASN A 269 6.98 25.32 -26.72
CA ASN A 269 8.19 24.62 -26.27
C ASN A 269 8.25 24.58 -24.75
N ASN A 270 8.58 23.40 -24.20
CA ASN A 270 8.61 23.09 -22.77
C ASN A 270 7.23 23.10 -22.06
N ASN A 271 6.18 23.63 -22.69
CA ASN A 271 4.82 23.56 -22.15
C ASN A 271 4.12 22.24 -22.50
N PHE A 272 4.65 21.48 -23.46
CA PHE A 272 4.10 20.20 -23.92
C PHE A 272 2.60 20.32 -24.22
N MET A 273 2.27 21.34 -25.02
CA MET A 273 0.88 21.70 -25.31
C MET A 273 0.20 20.59 -26.10
N ILE A 274 -1.05 20.27 -25.74
CA ILE A 274 -1.86 19.29 -26.44
C ILE A 274 -2.86 20.03 -27.33
N LEU A 275 -2.88 19.69 -28.62
CA LEU A 275 -3.74 20.28 -29.64
C LEU A 275 -4.66 19.23 -30.27
N SER A 276 -5.81 19.68 -30.79
CA SER A 276 -6.74 18.88 -31.60
C SER A 276 -6.38 19.08 -33.08
N GLY A 277 -5.66 18.11 -33.64
CA GLY A 277 -4.96 18.23 -34.92
C GLY A 277 -3.84 19.28 -34.90
N ILE A 278 -3.14 19.41 -36.03
CA ILE A 278 -2.04 20.38 -36.18
C ILE A 278 -2.15 21.03 -37.55
N ASP A 279 -2.31 22.35 -37.57
CA ASP A 279 -1.87 23.17 -38.70
C ASP A 279 -0.51 23.78 -38.36
N TYR A 280 0.41 23.76 -39.31
CA TYR A 280 1.77 24.26 -39.12
C TYR A 280 2.13 25.30 -40.18
N LYS A 281 2.92 26.29 -39.77
CA LYS A 281 3.44 27.34 -40.65
C LYS A 281 4.93 27.53 -40.41
N SER A 282 5.72 27.39 -41.47
CA SER A 282 7.17 27.58 -41.43
C SER A 282 7.70 28.23 -42.70
N ASN A 283 8.72 29.07 -42.55
CA ASN A 283 9.41 29.72 -43.67
C ASN A 283 10.78 29.07 -43.99
N ASN A 284 11.16 27.99 -43.30
CA ASN A 284 12.45 27.35 -43.45
C ASN A 284 12.30 25.88 -43.86
N THR A 285 13.10 25.44 -44.83
CA THR A 285 13.10 24.06 -45.32
C THR A 285 13.73 23.07 -44.35
N TYR A 286 14.54 23.56 -43.41
CA TYR A 286 15.28 22.72 -42.47
C TYR A 286 14.62 22.58 -41.10
N ASP A 287 13.61 23.40 -40.82
CA ASP A 287 12.92 23.40 -39.52
C ASP A 287 12.04 22.16 -39.37
N GLU A 288 11.93 21.68 -38.14
CA GLU A 288 11.34 20.41 -37.77
C GLU A 288 10.33 20.59 -36.64
N LEU A 289 9.06 20.35 -36.95
CA LEU A 289 8.04 20.17 -35.93
C LEU A 289 8.09 18.75 -35.41
N LEU A 290 8.35 18.58 -34.10
CA LEU A 290 8.33 17.30 -33.41
C LEU A 290 7.09 17.21 -32.52
N TYR A 291 6.34 16.11 -32.63
CA TYR A 291 5.08 15.91 -31.90
C TYR A 291 4.81 14.42 -31.65
N MET A 292 3.91 14.13 -30.71
CA MET A 292 3.50 12.77 -30.36
C MET A 292 1.97 12.68 -30.27
N GLU A 293 1.43 11.49 -30.53
CA GLU A 293 -0.01 11.23 -30.40
C GLU A 293 -0.37 10.91 -28.95
N VAL A 294 -1.45 11.52 -28.44
CA VAL A 294 -1.95 11.42 -27.05
C VAL A 294 -2.91 10.26 -26.91
#